data_AF-A0A966KVY8-F1
#
_entry.id   AF-A0A966KVY8-F1
#
_cell.length_a   1.000
_cell.length_b   1.000
_cell.length_c   1.000
_cell.angle_alpha   90.00
_cell.angle_beta   90.00
_cell.angle_gamma   90.00
#
_symmetry.space_group_name_H-M   'P 1'
#
loop_
_entity.id
_entity.type
_entity.pdbx_description
1 polymer ?
#
loop_
_entity_poly.entity_id
_entity_poly.type
_entity_poly.pdbx_seq_one_letter_code
_entity_poly.pdbx_strand_id
1 'polypeptide(L)'
;MKHFAPVKFISLLFVLCMLISNAYAQKKNSNKKDASKKETSKAGEEAPKKISELTKKSKKIEGLFTFYQDTTSGALKMIISKNQLEKEFIYFSQISDGVLDAGAFRGSYRGSKVFKIKKYFNKIEFVSQNTSFYFDPNNEISKSSKANISESILASLKIEGIDSLNGLFLIDADQLFLKETFSQIKPAKHPKASPTAFSLGNLDKEKTKVLGVRSYPENTDLAIEYVYSTESILNGGSQAVTDGRNVSIKVFHSLIKMPKNNYQPIFDDPRVGYFTTQVNDMTSTSSTPYRDFVHRWNLVKKDPNASISEPVEPIVWWMENSTPKELRPIIKAAGEKWNLAFEKAGFKNAVVIKQQPDDAEWDAGDIRYNVLRWTSSPQPPFGGYG
;
A
#
# COMPACT_ATOMS: atom_id res chain seq x y z
N MET A 1 -26.43 34.35 83.48
CA MET A 1 -25.21 34.97 84.04
C MET A 1 -24.16 35.15 82.95
N LYS A 2 -24.14 36.38 82.41
CA LYS A 2 -22.99 37.18 81.95
C LYS A 2 -22.02 36.52 80.94
N HIS A 3 -22.19 36.78 79.63
CA HIS A 3 -21.65 37.94 78.88
C HIS A 3 -20.24 37.63 78.32
N PHE A 4 -19.76 38.01 77.13
CA PHE A 4 -20.12 39.04 76.14
C PHE A 4 -19.45 38.65 74.79
N ALA A 5 -20.07 38.98 73.67
CA ALA A 5 -19.37 39.27 72.40
C ALA A 5 -19.05 40.78 72.34
N PRO A 6 -18.00 41.20 71.62
CA PRO A 6 -18.18 42.13 70.47
C PRO A 6 -17.21 41.79 69.31
N VAL A 7 -17.49 41.91 68.01
CA VAL A 7 -17.95 43.02 67.12
C VAL A 7 -16.85 44.04 66.73
N LYS A 8 -16.55 44.09 65.40
CA LYS A 8 -15.91 45.14 64.54
C LYS A 8 -14.36 45.23 64.55
N PHE A 9 -13.59 45.49 63.48
CA PHE A 9 -13.80 46.23 62.20
C PHE A 9 -12.58 46.05 61.23
N ILE A 10 -12.80 46.09 59.88
CA ILE A 10 -11.95 46.69 58.78
C ILE A 10 -10.50 46.17 58.54
N SER A 11 -9.89 46.01 57.34
CA SER A 11 -10.23 46.03 55.89
C SER A 11 -8.98 45.56 55.08
N LEU A 12 -9.09 45.50 53.73
CA LEU A 12 -8.03 45.48 52.69
C LEU A 12 -7.43 44.09 52.35
N LEU A 13 -7.80 43.38 51.27
CA LEU A 13 -7.78 43.61 49.81
C LEU A 13 -6.39 43.42 49.14
N PHE A 14 -6.35 42.42 48.24
CA PHE A 14 -5.52 42.22 47.03
C PHE A 14 -4.10 41.62 47.06
N VAL A 15 -4.02 40.37 46.55
CA VAL A 15 -3.16 39.84 45.45
C VAL A 15 -1.67 40.24 45.43
N LEU A 16 -0.76 39.26 45.60
CA LEU A 16 0.41 39.09 44.71
C LEU A 16 1.15 37.74 44.87
N CYS A 17 1.29 37.04 43.74
CA CYS A 17 2.38 36.15 43.30
C CYS A 17 3.14 35.27 44.32
N MET A 18 2.89 33.95 44.27
CA MET A 18 3.89 32.96 44.68
C MET A 18 4.85 32.64 43.52
N LEU A 19 6.09 33.05 43.70
CA LEU A 19 7.29 32.51 43.10
C LEU A 19 7.73 31.23 43.85
N ILE A 20 8.71 30.53 43.24
CA ILE A 20 9.71 29.63 43.85
C ILE A 20 9.49 28.13 43.61
N SER A 21 9.93 27.70 42.42
CA SER A 21 11.06 26.78 42.22
C SER A 21 11.49 25.89 43.39
N ASN A 22 11.19 24.59 43.33
CA ASN A 22 11.88 23.59 44.15
C ASN A 22 13.20 23.18 43.48
N ALA A 23 14.31 23.71 44.00
CA ALA A 23 15.61 23.09 43.89
C ALA A 23 15.80 22.18 45.12
N TYR A 24 16.08 20.89 44.91
CA TYR A 24 16.82 20.10 45.89
C TYR A 24 17.91 19.31 45.20
N ALA A 25 19.11 19.49 45.73
CA ALA A 25 20.39 19.12 45.18
C ALA A 25 20.89 17.75 45.69
N GLN A 26 21.73 17.14 44.85
CA GLN A 26 22.91 16.32 45.15
C GLN A 26 22.81 15.15 46.15
N LYS A 27 22.98 13.94 45.61
CA LYS A 27 23.86 12.95 46.25
C LYS A 27 24.85 12.39 45.21
N LYS A 28 26.10 12.79 45.40
CA LYS A 28 27.30 12.40 44.66
C LYS A 28 27.66 10.97 45.07
N ASN A 29 27.83 10.06 44.11
CA ASN A 29 28.57 8.84 44.32
C ASN A 29 29.63 8.72 43.23
N SER A 30 30.89 8.86 43.66
CA SER A 30 32.09 8.76 42.83
C SER A 30 32.38 7.31 42.51
N ASN A 31 32.55 6.99 41.23
CA ASN A 31 33.48 5.95 40.81
C ASN A 31 34.06 6.32 39.44
N LYS A 32 35.35 6.65 39.44
CA LYS A 32 36.19 6.78 38.24
C LYS A 32 36.32 5.40 37.60
N LYS A 33 35.91 5.27 36.34
CA LYS A 33 36.43 4.26 35.39
C LYS A 33 36.70 4.94 34.06
N ASP A 34 37.81 4.53 33.46
CA ASP A 34 38.50 5.07 32.29
C ASP A 34 37.60 5.60 31.17
N ALA A 35 37.79 6.89 30.84
CA ALA A 35 37.38 7.44 29.57
C ALA A 35 38.46 7.13 28.52
N SER A 36 38.38 5.92 27.95
CA SER A 36 38.88 5.68 26.60
C SER A 36 38.18 6.66 25.66
N LYS A 37 38.94 7.63 25.12
CA LYS A 37 38.52 8.44 23.97
C LYS A 37 38.34 7.48 22.79
N LYS A 38 37.12 6.97 22.61
CA LYS A 38 36.64 6.55 21.29
C LYS A 38 36.42 7.84 20.51
N GLU A 39 37.37 8.16 19.63
CA GLU A 39 37.12 9.01 18.48
C GLU A 39 35.95 8.40 17.70
N THR A 40 34.75 8.90 17.94
CA THR A 40 33.66 8.82 16.97
C THR A 40 34.13 9.57 15.74
N SER A 41 34.64 8.83 14.77
CA SER A 41 34.77 9.29 13.40
C SER A 41 33.39 9.79 12.96
N LYS A 42 33.29 11.11 12.74
CA LYS A 42 32.19 11.67 11.97
C LYS A 42 32.28 11.03 10.59
N ALA A 43 31.40 10.09 10.30
CA ALA A 43 31.17 9.61 8.95
C ALA A 43 30.79 10.82 8.09
N GLY A 44 31.75 11.30 7.30
CA GLY A 44 31.49 12.28 6.26
C GLY A 44 30.43 11.71 5.34
N GLU A 45 29.38 12.48 5.10
CA GLU A 45 28.30 12.09 4.20
C GLU A 45 28.89 11.99 2.79
N GLU A 46 29.28 10.78 2.36
CA GLU A 46 29.80 10.53 1.02
C GLU A 46 28.83 11.08 -0.02
N ALA A 47 29.36 11.92 -0.91
CA ALA A 47 28.60 12.46 -2.04
C ALA A 47 28.05 11.31 -2.90
N PRO A 48 26.82 11.44 -3.43
CA PRO A 48 26.20 10.38 -4.22
C PRO A 48 27.00 10.06 -5.48
N LYS A 49 27.16 8.75 -5.76
CA LYS A 49 27.97 8.25 -6.88
C LYS A 49 27.25 8.42 -8.22
N LYS A 50 27.95 8.24 -9.33
CA LYS A 50 27.28 8.20 -10.64
C LYS A 50 26.42 6.95 -10.75
N ILE A 51 25.20 7.10 -11.25
CA ILE A 51 24.27 5.98 -11.44
C ILE A 51 24.90 4.89 -12.31
N SER A 52 25.58 5.30 -13.39
CA SER A 52 26.25 4.38 -14.32
C SER A 52 27.35 3.54 -13.67
N GLU A 53 27.96 3.97 -12.57
CA GLU A 53 28.95 3.18 -11.83
C GLU A 53 28.28 2.13 -10.95
N LEU A 54 27.12 2.47 -10.38
CA LEU A 54 26.36 1.63 -9.46
C LEU A 54 25.52 0.55 -10.16
N THR A 55 25.39 0.60 -11.48
CA THR A 55 24.51 -0.28 -12.28
C THR A 55 25.22 -0.99 -13.44
N LYS A 56 26.57 -0.93 -13.53
CA LYS A 56 27.34 -1.52 -14.64
C LYS A 56 27.07 -3.01 -14.90
N LYS A 57 26.82 -3.76 -13.82
CA LYS A 57 26.60 -5.22 -13.86
C LYS A 57 25.12 -5.58 -13.73
N SER A 58 24.23 -4.62 -13.90
CA SER A 58 22.81 -4.80 -13.68
C SER A 58 22.03 -4.93 -14.98
N LYS A 59 21.04 -5.82 -15.00
CA LYS A 59 20.00 -5.84 -16.03
C LYS A 59 19.07 -4.65 -15.82
N LYS A 60 18.89 -3.83 -16.85
CA LYS A 60 17.93 -2.72 -16.85
C LYS A 60 16.52 -3.23 -17.18
N ILE A 61 15.53 -2.77 -16.45
CA ILE A 61 14.11 -3.11 -16.63
C ILE A 61 13.35 -1.78 -16.71
N GLU A 62 12.83 -1.46 -17.90
CA GLU A 62 12.14 -0.19 -18.17
C GLU A 62 10.62 -0.34 -18.09
N GLY A 63 9.92 0.74 -17.76
CA GLY A 63 8.47 0.80 -17.61
C GLY A 63 8.08 2.03 -16.79
N LEU A 64 7.00 1.96 -15.99
CA LEU A 64 6.54 3.06 -15.13
C LEU A 64 7.67 3.56 -14.22
N PHE A 65 8.36 2.63 -13.57
CA PHE A 65 9.61 2.86 -12.88
C PHE A 65 10.71 2.02 -13.54
N THR A 66 11.89 2.60 -13.65
CA THR A 66 13.06 1.88 -14.17
C THR A 66 13.79 1.21 -13.02
N PHE A 67 14.07 -0.09 -13.17
CA PHE A 67 14.83 -0.88 -12.21
C PHE A 67 16.16 -1.34 -12.81
N TYR A 68 17.12 -1.58 -11.93
CA TYR A 68 18.38 -2.23 -12.23
C TYR A 68 18.54 -3.39 -11.26
N GLN A 69 18.60 -4.61 -11.79
CA GLN A 69 18.84 -5.81 -10.99
C GLN A 69 20.26 -6.30 -11.21
N ASP A 70 21.08 -6.35 -10.16
CA ASP A 70 22.44 -6.86 -10.24
C ASP A 70 22.45 -8.34 -10.66
N THR A 71 23.26 -8.68 -11.66
CA THR A 71 23.30 -10.04 -12.23
C THR A 71 24.09 -11.03 -11.38
N THR A 72 24.83 -10.57 -10.37
CA THR A 72 25.61 -11.41 -9.45
C THR A 72 24.91 -11.56 -8.11
N SER A 73 24.52 -10.46 -7.47
CA SER A 73 23.88 -10.50 -6.14
C SER A 73 22.36 -10.58 -6.18
N GLY A 74 21.73 -10.28 -7.32
CA GLY A 74 20.28 -10.14 -7.44
C GLY A 74 19.71 -8.86 -6.83
N ALA A 75 20.57 -8.00 -6.24
CA ALA A 75 20.15 -6.78 -5.55
C ALA A 75 19.40 -5.84 -6.49
N LEU A 76 18.31 -5.25 -5.99
CA LEU A 76 17.41 -4.44 -6.80
C LEU A 76 17.56 -2.95 -6.47
N LYS A 77 17.79 -2.15 -7.52
CA LYS A 77 17.80 -0.69 -7.43
C LYS A 77 16.71 -0.08 -8.31
N MET A 78 16.21 1.08 -7.91
CA MET A 78 15.11 1.77 -8.57
C MET A 78 15.52 3.20 -8.89
N ILE A 79 15.17 3.65 -10.10
CA ILE A 79 15.29 5.04 -10.52
C ILE A 79 14.02 5.78 -10.18
N ILE A 80 14.21 6.94 -9.56
CA ILE A 80 13.19 7.97 -9.39
C ILE A 80 13.61 9.16 -10.26
N SER A 81 12.80 9.50 -11.25
CA SER A 81 13.02 10.69 -12.06
C SER A 81 12.43 11.93 -11.40
N LYS A 82 13.00 13.10 -11.67
CA LYS A 82 12.52 14.39 -11.16
C LYS A 82 11.05 14.64 -11.47
N ASN A 83 10.56 14.14 -12.62
CA ASN A 83 9.16 14.24 -13.00
C ASN A 83 8.22 13.29 -12.22
N GLN A 84 8.73 12.37 -11.41
CA GLN A 84 7.95 11.49 -10.52
C GLN A 84 7.88 12.05 -9.09
N LEU A 85 8.74 13.03 -8.75
CA LEU A 85 8.67 13.72 -7.46
C LEU A 85 7.38 14.54 -7.36
N GLU A 86 6.84 14.60 -6.13
CA GLU A 86 5.56 15.21 -5.76
C GLU A 86 4.33 14.63 -6.49
N LYS A 87 4.50 13.55 -7.26
CA LYS A 87 3.39 12.83 -7.89
C LYS A 87 2.87 11.71 -7.02
N GLU A 88 1.57 11.47 -7.19
CA GLU A 88 0.86 10.38 -6.56
C GLU A 88 0.82 9.16 -7.46
N PHE A 89 0.90 8.01 -6.81
CA PHE A 89 0.83 6.67 -7.39
C PHE A 89 -0.07 5.82 -6.49
N ILE A 90 -0.60 4.74 -7.04
CA ILE A 90 -1.38 3.76 -6.29
C ILE A 90 -0.47 2.58 -6.00
N TYR A 91 -0.41 2.14 -4.76
CA TYR A 91 0.14 0.85 -4.39
C TYR A 91 -1.00 -0.13 -4.22
N PHE A 92 -0.83 -1.35 -4.72
CA PHE A 92 -1.70 -2.49 -4.51
C PHE A 92 -0.87 -3.72 -4.21
N SER A 93 -1.38 -4.64 -3.37
CA SER A 93 -0.76 -5.95 -3.24
C SER A 93 -1.74 -7.11 -3.31
N GLN A 94 -1.22 -8.23 -3.80
CA GLN A 94 -1.95 -9.49 -3.94
C GLN A 94 -1.04 -10.64 -3.51
N ILE A 95 -1.61 -11.65 -2.84
CA ILE A 95 -0.91 -12.91 -2.62
C ILE A 95 -0.92 -13.71 -3.92
N SER A 96 0.24 -13.87 -4.53
CA SER A 96 0.42 -14.73 -5.70
C SER A 96 0.38 -16.20 -5.34
N ASP A 97 0.88 -16.56 -4.15
CA ASP A 97 0.85 -17.93 -3.63
C ASP A 97 1.12 -17.96 -2.13
N GLY A 98 0.61 -18.99 -1.46
CA GLY A 98 0.73 -19.17 -0.01
C GLY A 98 -0.19 -20.27 0.50
N VAL A 99 -0.01 -20.61 1.78
CA VAL A 99 -0.78 -21.67 2.46
C VAL A 99 -1.85 -21.07 3.39
N LEU A 100 -3.04 -21.68 3.40
CA LEU A 100 -4.17 -21.18 4.21
C LEU A 100 -3.84 -21.10 5.70
N ASP A 101 -3.01 -22.01 6.22
CA ASP A 101 -2.49 -21.99 7.58
C ASP A 101 -1.84 -20.63 7.94
N ALA A 102 -1.18 -20.01 6.97
CA ALA A 102 -0.52 -18.71 7.08
C ALA A 102 -1.46 -17.52 6.85
N GLY A 103 -2.76 -17.75 6.63
CA GLY A 103 -3.73 -16.72 6.26
C GLY A 103 -3.50 -16.15 4.85
N ALA A 104 -2.82 -16.90 3.99
CA ALA A 104 -2.45 -16.50 2.64
C ALA A 104 -2.85 -17.59 1.65
N PHE A 105 -3.33 -17.20 0.47
CA PHE A 105 -3.67 -18.13 -0.59
C PHE A 105 -3.62 -17.42 -1.93
N ARG A 106 -3.38 -18.17 -3.00
CA ARG A 106 -3.29 -17.65 -4.36
C ARG A 106 -4.52 -16.81 -4.73
N GLY A 107 -4.28 -15.59 -5.19
CA GLY A 107 -5.33 -14.67 -5.64
C GLY A 107 -5.85 -13.73 -4.55
N SER A 108 -5.48 -13.93 -3.28
CA SER A 108 -5.96 -13.08 -2.18
C SER A 108 -5.55 -11.61 -2.37
N TYR A 109 -6.52 -10.75 -2.68
CA TYR A 109 -6.32 -9.31 -2.69
C TYR A 109 -6.03 -8.81 -1.27
N ARG A 110 -5.07 -7.89 -1.16
CA ARG A 110 -4.74 -7.19 0.07
C ARG A 110 -5.19 -5.73 -0.05
N GLY A 111 -4.51 -4.82 0.64
CA GLY A 111 -4.84 -3.41 0.62
C GLY A 111 -4.33 -2.70 -0.64
N SER A 112 -4.99 -1.60 -0.97
CA SER A 112 -4.45 -0.54 -1.82
C SER A 112 -4.25 0.74 -1.01
N LYS A 113 -3.37 1.61 -1.48
CA LYS A 113 -3.21 2.96 -0.93
C LYS A 113 -2.66 3.92 -1.96
N VAL A 114 -2.95 5.20 -1.81
CA VAL A 114 -2.27 6.26 -2.56
C VAL A 114 -0.99 6.62 -1.82
N PHE A 115 0.12 6.73 -2.54
CA PHE A 115 1.37 7.25 -2.00
C PHE A 115 1.95 8.33 -2.90
N LYS A 116 2.70 9.25 -2.29
CA LYS A 116 3.42 10.33 -2.95
C LYS A 116 4.91 10.13 -2.76
N ILE A 117 5.69 10.38 -3.81
CA ILE A 117 7.15 10.32 -3.75
C ILE A 117 7.69 11.72 -3.50
N LYS A 118 8.33 11.94 -2.36
CA LYS A 118 8.91 13.24 -1.98
C LYS A 118 10.42 13.15 -1.96
N LYS A 119 11.10 14.26 -2.26
CA LYS A 119 12.54 14.38 -2.01
C LYS A 119 12.76 15.16 -0.72
N TYR A 120 13.45 14.55 0.24
CA TYR A 120 13.85 15.20 1.49
C TYR A 120 15.37 15.23 1.57
N PHE A 121 15.97 16.38 1.22
CA PHE A 121 17.42 16.55 1.10
C PHE A 121 18.10 15.44 0.26
N ASN A 122 18.88 14.57 0.89
CA ASN A 122 19.58 13.45 0.27
C ASN A 122 18.80 12.13 0.32
N LYS A 123 17.49 12.19 0.61
CA LYS A 123 16.60 11.03 0.67
C LYS A 123 15.41 11.16 -0.27
N ILE A 124 14.90 10.01 -0.67
CA ILE A 124 13.59 9.85 -1.29
C ILE A 124 12.65 9.21 -0.28
N GLU A 125 11.48 9.81 -0.11
CA GLU A 125 10.46 9.36 0.81
C GLU A 125 9.22 8.87 0.06
N PHE A 126 8.67 7.75 0.53
CA PHE A 126 7.40 7.19 0.06
C PHE A 126 6.36 7.46 1.13
N VAL A 127 5.45 8.38 0.85
CA VAL A 127 4.53 8.91 1.84
C VAL A 127 3.09 8.52 1.49
N SER A 128 2.47 7.66 2.29
CA SER A 128 1.05 7.31 2.11
C SER A 128 0.18 8.56 2.32
N GLN A 129 -0.78 8.76 1.41
CA GLN A 129 -1.74 9.85 1.48
C GLN A 129 -3.01 9.36 2.19
N ASN A 130 -3.60 10.22 3.02
CA ASN A 130 -4.89 9.96 3.63
C ASN A 130 -6.00 10.40 2.67
N THR A 131 -6.86 9.46 2.28
CA THR A 131 -7.98 9.70 1.35
C THR A 131 -9.35 9.59 2.03
N SER A 132 -9.40 9.52 3.36
CA SER A 132 -10.62 9.30 4.13
C SER A 132 -11.41 10.58 4.40
N PHE A 133 -10.84 11.75 4.13
CA PHE A 133 -11.44 13.03 4.47
C PHE A 133 -11.58 13.94 3.25
N TYR A 134 -12.73 14.58 3.16
CA TYR A 134 -13.02 15.67 2.23
C TYR A 134 -13.19 16.97 3.01
N PHE A 135 -12.72 18.06 2.42
CA PHE A 135 -12.94 19.42 2.92
C PHE A 135 -13.40 20.28 1.74
N ASP A 136 -14.56 20.94 1.86
CA ASP A 136 -15.00 21.92 0.86
C ASP A 136 -13.98 23.07 0.75
N PRO A 137 -13.35 23.30 -0.42
CA PRO A 137 -12.38 24.37 -0.61
C PRO A 137 -12.93 25.78 -0.32
N ASN A 138 -14.25 25.97 -0.40
CA ASN A 138 -14.89 27.26 -0.13
C ASN A 138 -15.18 27.49 1.36
N ASN A 139 -15.09 26.45 2.18
CA ASN A 139 -15.32 26.53 3.61
C ASN A 139 -14.03 26.93 4.34
N GLU A 140 -14.10 27.81 5.34
CA GLU A 140 -12.94 28.29 6.09
C GLU A 140 -12.16 27.18 6.82
N ILE A 141 -12.84 26.09 7.23
CA ILE A 141 -12.21 24.93 7.88
C ILE A 141 -11.17 24.28 6.95
N SER A 142 -11.31 24.38 5.63
CA SER A 142 -10.36 23.80 4.67
C SER A 142 -8.93 24.34 4.83
N LYS A 143 -8.75 25.53 5.43
CA LYS A 143 -7.44 26.11 5.75
C LYS A 143 -6.65 25.26 6.75
N SER A 144 -7.33 24.49 7.59
CA SER A 144 -6.74 23.53 8.53
C SER A 144 -6.94 22.07 8.11
N SER A 145 -7.19 21.81 6.83
CA SER A 145 -7.43 20.45 6.26
C SER A 145 -6.31 19.43 6.49
N LYS A 146 -5.13 19.86 6.96
CA LYS A 146 -4.00 19.00 7.32
C LYS A 146 -3.76 18.90 8.82
N ALA A 147 -4.47 19.67 9.64
CA ALA A 147 -4.31 19.65 11.09
C ALA A 147 -4.78 18.30 11.65
N ASN A 148 -4.02 17.76 12.60
CA ASN A 148 -4.30 16.47 13.25
C ASN A 148 -4.44 15.27 12.29
N ILE A 149 -3.94 15.40 11.05
CA ILE A 149 -3.85 14.31 10.08
C ILE A 149 -2.37 13.98 9.90
N SER A 150 -1.98 12.77 10.28
CA SER A 150 -0.62 12.29 10.13
C SER A 150 -0.40 11.73 8.73
N GLU A 151 0.61 12.24 8.01
CA GLU A 151 1.12 11.58 6.81
C GLU A 151 1.98 10.37 7.22
N SER A 152 1.76 9.21 6.60
CA SER A 152 2.54 8.01 6.91
C SER A 152 3.77 7.93 5.99
N ILE A 153 4.95 8.22 6.54
CA ILE A 153 6.23 7.99 5.86
C ILE A 153 6.51 6.49 5.89
N LEU A 154 6.21 5.80 4.79
CA LEU A 154 6.39 4.35 4.65
C LEU A 154 7.88 3.99 4.57
N ALA A 155 8.65 4.80 3.84
CA ALA A 155 10.09 4.66 3.72
C ALA A 155 10.78 6.01 3.51
N SER A 156 12.02 6.13 3.97
CA SER A 156 12.90 7.29 3.77
C SER A 156 14.30 6.78 3.45
N LEU A 157 14.64 6.75 2.16
CA LEU A 157 15.81 6.03 1.62
C LEU A 157 16.87 7.01 1.14
N LYS A 158 18.13 6.76 1.50
CA LYS A 158 19.27 7.55 1.00
C LYS A 158 19.36 7.43 -0.52
N ILE A 159 19.65 8.54 -1.18
CA ILE A 159 19.98 8.56 -2.60
C ILE A 159 21.40 8.01 -2.75
N GLU A 160 21.55 6.85 -3.38
CA GLU A 160 22.85 6.20 -3.60
C GLU A 160 23.60 6.80 -4.79
N GLY A 161 22.85 7.18 -5.83
CA GLY A 161 23.42 7.77 -7.03
C GLY A 161 22.56 8.85 -7.63
N ILE A 162 23.21 9.81 -8.29
CA ILE A 162 22.57 10.95 -8.94
C ILE A 162 23.06 11.09 -10.37
N ASP A 163 22.12 11.36 -11.27
CA ASP A 163 22.39 11.97 -12.57
C ASP A 163 21.70 13.33 -12.61
N SER A 164 22.47 14.39 -12.35
CA SER A 164 21.95 15.75 -12.27
C SER A 164 21.51 16.30 -13.63
N LEU A 165 22.08 15.82 -14.73
CA LEU A 165 21.76 16.30 -16.08
C LEU A 165 20.36 15.82 -16.49
N ASN A 166 20.07 14.54 -16.23
CA ASN A 166 18.78 13.93 -16.55
C ASN A 166 17.77 14.00 -15.40
N GLY A 167 18.18 14.50 -14.24
CA GLY A 167 17.34 14.62 -13.04
C GLY A 167 16.90 13.25 -12.51
N LEU A 168 17.82 12.30 -12.40
CA LEU A 168 17.55 10.94 -11.92
C LEU A 168 18.19 10.70 -10.55
N PHE A 169 17.49 9.95 -9.71
CA PHE A 169 17.94 9.53 -8.39
C PHE A 169 17.87 7.99 -8.33
N LEU A 170 18.94 7.35 -7.87
CA LEU A 170 18.99 5.91 -7.66
C LEU A 170 18.83 5.60 -6.17
N ILE A 171 17.90 4.70 -5.85
CA ILE A 171 17.65 4.20 -4.49
C ILE A 171 17.74 2.68 -4.45
N ASP A 172 18.07 2.16 -3.27
CA ASP A 172 18.02 0.73 -2.95
C ASP A 172 16.56 0.28 -2.80
N ALA A 173 16.07 -0.50 -3.76
CA ALA A 173 14.69 -0.95 -3.82
C ALA A 173 14.44 -2.18 -2.93
N ASP A 174 15.48 -2.93 -2.56
CA ASP A 174 15.34 -4.05 -1.63
C ASP A 174 14.82 -3.56 -0.28
N GLN A 175 15.17 -2.33 0.12
CA GLN A 175 14.63 -1.73 1.34
C GLN A 175 13.15 -1.38 1.28
N LEU A 176 12.55 -1.31 0.08
CA LEU A 176 11.12 -1.14 -0.09
C LEU A 176 10.40 -2.48 -0.08
N PHE A 177 10.94 -3.48 -0.79
CA PHE A 177 10.18 -4.68 -1.14
C PHE A 177 10.61 -5.95 -0.40
N LEU A 178 11.84 -6.06 0.11
CA LEU A 178 12.27 -7.15 1.00
C LEU A 178 11.94 -6.87 2.48
N LYS A 179 11.17 -5.81 2.71
CA LYS A 179 10.55 -5.46 3.98
C LYS A 179 9.05 -5.31 3.72
N GLU A 180 8.23 -5.59 4.73
CA GLU A 180 6.78 -5.35 4.69
C GLU A 180 6.43 -3.84 4.76
N THR A 181 7.14 -3.01 3.99
CA THR A 181 7.12 -1.54 4.04
C THR A 181 5.76 -0.96 3.70
N PHE A 182 5.17 -1.44 2.59
CA PHE A 182 3.90 -0.91 2.11
C PHE A 182 2.69 -1.57 2.76
N SER A 183 2.79 -2.86 3.09
CA SER A 183 1.72 -3.61 3.75
C SER A 183 2.32 -4.68 4.64
N GLN A 184 1.73 -4.84 5.82
CA GLN A 184 1.92 -6.03 6.62
C GLN A 184 1.40 -7.25 5.83
N ILE A 185 2.21 -8.30 5.78
CA ILE A 185 1.89 -9.56 5.09
C ILE A 185 1.59 -10.65 6.11
N LYS A 186 2.42 -10.77 7.16
CA LYS A 186 2.15 -11.66 8.29
C LYS A 186 1.02 -11.08 9.16
N PRO A 187 -0.13 -11.76 9.30
CA PRO A 187 -1.20 -11.29 10.16
C PRO A 187 -0.76 -11.22 11.63
N ALA A 188 -1.32 -10.26 12.38
CA ALA A 188 -1.19 -10.23 13.82
C ALA A 188 -1.87 -11.45 14.45
N LYS A 189 -1.31 -11.97 15.55
CA LYS A 189 -1.92 -13.10 16.28
C LYS A 189 -3.26 -12.64 16.89
N HIS A 190 -4.33 -13.37 16.62
CA HIS A 190 -5.62 -13.08 17.25
C HIS A 190 -5.52 -13.23 18.77
N PRO A 191 -6.04 -12.26 19.57
CA PRO A 191 -5.90 -12.29 21.03
C PRO A 191 -6.48 -13.54 21.71
N LYS A 192 -7.46 -14.20 21.08
CA LYS A 192 -8.12 -15.42 21.58
C LYS A 192 -7.65 -16.70 20.89
N ALA A 193 -6.62 -16.64 20.04
CA ALA A 193 -6.09 -17.83 19.38
C ALA A 193 -5.47 -18.79 20.39
N SER A 194 -5.60 -20.10 20.13
CA SER A 194 -4.96 -21.13 20.94
C SER A 194 -3.44 -20.88 21.06
N PRO A 195 -2.83 -21.11 22.23
CA PRO A 195 -1.37 -21.11 22.38
C PRO A 195 -0.65 -22.08 21.42
N THR A 196 -1.33 -23.16 21.01
CA THR A 196 -0.83 -24.19 20.08
C THR A 196 -1.32 -24.00 18.64
N ALA A 197 -2.00 -22.90 18.34
CA ALA A 197 -2.37 -22.58 16.96
C ALA A 197 -1.12 -22.46 16.09
N PHE A 198 -1.23 -22.85 14.81
CA PHE A 198 -0.18 -22.61 13.85
C PHE A 198 0.16 -21.11 13.81
N SER A 199 1.46 -20.80 13.71
CA SER A 199 1.93 -19.42 13.66
C SER A 199 3.19 -19.32 12.83
N LEU A 200 3.24 -18.30 11.97
CA LEU A 200 4.44 -17.96 11.23
C LEU A 200 5.56 -17.49 12.17
N GLY A 201 6.80 -17.82 11.80
CA GLY A 201 8.02 -17.29 12.41
C GLY A 201 8.27 -15.81 12.09
N ASN A 202 9.49 -15.33 12.33
CA ASN A 202 9.88 -13.95 12.00
C ASN A 202 10.27 -13.85 10.53
N LEU A 203 10.12 -12.66 9.94
CA LEU A 203 10.57 -12.43 8.57
C LEU A 203 12.08 -12.64 8.47
N ASP A 204 12.48 -13.62 7.67
CA ASP A 204 13.86 -14.03 7.46
C ASP A 204 14.44 -13.26 6.28
N LYS A 205 15.31 -12.29 6.59
CA LYS A 205 15.88 -11.37 5.60
C LYS A 205 16.83 -12.05 4.62
N GLU A 206 17.45 -13.16 5.02
CA GLU A 206 18.42 -13.86 4.18
C GLU A 206 17.73 -14.81 3.19
N LYS A 207 16.55 -15.33 3.55
CA LYS A 207 15.76 -16.21 2.68
C LYS A 207 14.73 -15.48 1.82
N THR A 208 14.30 -14.30 2.27
CA THR A 208 13.37 -13.44 1.53
C THR A 208 14.05 -12.86 0.29
N LYS A 209 13.39 -12.93 -0.88
CA LYS A 209 14.03 -12.57 -2.15
C LYS A 209 13.05 -12.05 -3.21
N VAL A 210 13.59 -11.28 -4.15
CA VAL A 210 12.90 -10.89 -5.38
C VAL A 210 12.86 -12.09 -6.33
N LEU A 211 11.66 -12.51 -6.73
CA LEU A 211 11.45 -13.55 -7.74
C LEU A 211 11.42 -12.98 -9.16
N GLY A 212 10.94 -11.74 -9.31
CA GLY A 212 10.86 -11.09 -10.62
C GLY A 212 10.32 -9.67 -10.53
N VAL A 213 10.66 -8.88 -11.55
CA VAL A 213 10.19 -7.51 -11.72
C VAL A 213 9.69 -7.36 -13.14
N ARG A 214 8.44 -6.92 -13.29
CA ARG A 214 7.82 -6.57 -14.57
C ARG A 214 7.43 -5.11 -14.50
N SER A 215 7.93 -4.31 -15.42
CA SER A 215 7.59 -2.89 -15.48
C SER A 215 6.91 -2.60 -16.81
N TYR A 216 5.64 -2.25 -16.74
CA TYR A 216 4.78 -1.88 -17.86
C TYR A 216 4.61 -0.35 -17.90
N PRO A 217 4.05 0.23 -18.97
CA PRO A 217 3.87 1.68 -19.06
C PRO A 217 3.00 2.29 -17.94
N GLU A 218 2.03 1.54 -17.42
CA GLU A 218 1.03 2.02 -16.45
C GLU A 218 1.21 1.46 -15.04
N ASN A 219 1.99 0.38 -14.87
CA ASN A 219 2.31 -0.18 -13.57
C ASN A 219 3.66 -0.90 -13.57
N THR A 220 4.25 -1.03 -12.38
CA THR A 220 5.37 -1.93 -12.12
C THR A 220 4.91 -2.98 -11.11
N ASP A 221 5.05 -4.25 -11.44
CA ASP A 221 4.72 -5.38 -10.59
C ASP A 221 5.99 -6.11 -10.12
N LEU A 222 6.12 -6.29 -8.81
CA LEU A 222 7.24 -7.00 -8.18
C LEU A 222 6.75 -8.28 -7.51
N ALA A 223 7.30 -9.41 -7.92
CA ALA A 223 7.08 -10.70 -7.31
C ALA A 223 8.12 -10.93 -6.20
N ILE A 224 7.68 -10.96 -4.95
CA ILE A 224 8.54 -11.14 -3.77
C ILE A 224 8.16 -12.43 -3.05
N GLU A 225 9.14 -13.22 -2.66
CA GLU A 225 8.96 -14.33 -1.74
C GLU A 225 9.39 -13.90 -0.33
N TYR A 226 8.43 -13.74 0.56
CA TYR A 226 8.68 -13.53 1.99
C TYR A 226 8.77 -14.88 2.68
N VAL A 227 9.89 -15.12 3.37
CA VAL A 227 10.09 -16.35 4.14
C VAL A 227 10.01 -16.02 5.62
N TYR A 228 9.17 -16.76 6.35
CA TYR A 228 9.04 -16.63 7.79
C TYR A 228 9.66 -17.85 8.47
N SER A 229 10.66 -17.60 9.31
CA SER A 229 11.46 -18.64 9.96
C SER A 229 11.30 -18.64 11.47
N THR A 230 11.24 -19.84 12.06
CA THR A 230 11.32 -20.07 13.51
C THR A 230 12.11 -21.36 13.78
N GLU A 231 12.84 -21.41 14.89
CA GLU A 231 13.67 -22.57 15.23
C GLU A 231 12.84 -23.78 15.66
N SER A 232 11.69 -23.53 16.31
CA SER A 232 10.79 -24.57 16.81
C SER A 232 9.33 -24.20 16.63
N ILE A 233 8.47 -25.22 16.57
CA ILE A 233 7.02 -25.10 16.41
C ILE A 233 6.31 -26.14 17.29
N LEU A 234 5.13 -25.78 17.79
CA LEU A 234 4.21 -26.71 18.47
C LEU A 234 3.17 -27.31 17.51
N ASN A 235 3.00 -26.71 16.33
CA ASN A 235 2.02 -27.09 15.33
C ASN A 235 2.65 -26.93 13.94
N GLY A 236 2.72 -28.03 13.20
CA GLY A 236 3.27 -28.12 11.84
C GLY A 236 2.45 -27.42 10.77
N GLY A 237 1.18 -27.13 11.05
CA GLY A 237 0.19 -26.75 10.05
C GLY A 237 -0.43 -27.97 9.38
N SER A 238 -1.21 -27.73 8.33
CA SER A 238 -1.83 -28.75 7.49
C SER A 238 -0.81 -29.47 6.59
N GLN A 239 -1.27 -30.48 5.84
CA GLN A 239 -0.44 -31.17 4.83
C GLN A 239 0.01 -30.25 3.67
N ALA A 240 -0.57 -29.05 3.53
CA ALA A 240 -0.09 -28.05 2.59
C ALA A 240 1.22 -27.38 3.06
N VAL A 241 1.55 -27.49 4.35
CA VAL A 241 2.79 -26.95 4.94
C VAL A 241 3.84 -28.05 5.03
N THR A 242 4.88 -27.95 4.19
CA THR A 242 5.95 -28.97 4.16
C THR A 242 6.79 -28.97 5.45
N ASP A 243 7.17 -27.80 5.95
CA ASP A 243 7.84 -27.63 7.25
C ASP A 243 7.39 -26.30 7.87
N GLY A 244 6.62 -26.37 8.96
CA GLY A 244 6.08 -25.19 9.64
C GLY A 244 7.14 -24.23 10.20
N ARG A 245 8.41 -24.62 10.26
CA ARG A 245 9.51 -23.75 10.68
C ARG A 245 9.95 -22.75 9.62
N ASN A 246 9.69 -23.02 8.34
CA ASN A 246 10.11 -22.16 7.22
C ASN A 246 8.96 -22.06 6.22
N VAL A 247 8.13 -21.04 6.36
CA VAL A 247 6.93 -20.87 5.52
C VAL A 247 7.09 -19.67 4.61
N SER A 248 6.84 -19.89 3.32
CA SER A 248 6.96 -18.87 2.29
C SER A 248 5.59 -18.33 1.89
N ILE A 249 5.50 -17.00 1.71
CA ILE A 249 4.35 -16.32 1.13
C ILE A 249 4.86 -15.49 -0.05
N LYS A 250 4.31 -15.75 -1.23
CA LYS A 250 4.68 -15.03 -2.46
C LYS A 250 3.68 -13.92 -2.72
N VAL A 251 4.17 -12.69 -2.84
CA VAL A 251 3.36 -11.48 -2.94
C VAL A 251 3.71 -10.72 -4.21
N PHE A 252 2.69 -10.27 -4.94
CA PHE A 252 2.82 -9.25 -5.95
C PHE A 252 2.60 -7.88 -5.31
N HIS A 253 3.56 -6.99 -5.52
CA HIS A 253 3.48 -5.57 -5.18
C HIS A 253 3.39 -4.78 -6.48
N SER A 254 2.26 -4.11 -6.69
CA SER A 254 2.02 -3.33 -7.89
C SER A 254 2.06 -1.83 -7.56
N LEU A 255 2.99 -1.11 -8.17
CA LEU A 255 3.01 0.35 -8.21
C LEU A 255 2.30 0.79 -9.49
N ILE A 256 1.25 1.58 -9.38
CA ILE A 256 0.35 1.92 -10.48
C ILE A 256 0.33 3.44 -10.66
N LYS A 257 0.37 3.87 -11.91
CA LYS A 257 0.25 5.28 -12.29
C LYS A 257 -1.14 5.79 -11.95
N MET A 258 -1.24 6.99 -11.38
CA MET A 258 -2.55 7.61 -11.19
C MET A 258 -3.28 7.80 -12.54
N PRO A 259 -4.53 7.34 -12.67
CA PRO A 259 -5.28 7.47 -13.91
C PRO A 259 -5.58 8.94 -14.20
N LYS A 260 -5.53 9.31 -15.48
CA LYS A 260 -5.98 10.62 -15.96
C LYS A 260 -7.22 10.41 -16.81
N ASN A 261 -8.38 10.63 -16.22
CA ASN A 261 -9.65 10.42 -16.89
C ASN A 261 -10.68 11.46 -16.43
N ASN A 262 -11.89 11.35 -16.96
CA ASN A 262 -13.04 12.18 -16.64
C ASN A 262 -13.99 11.51 -15.65
N TYR A 263 -13.53 10.51 -14.88
CA TYR A 263 -14.37 9.74 -13.97
C TYR A 263 -15.10 10.65 -12.99
N GLN A 264 -16.42 10.51 -12.93
CA GLN A 264 -17.26 11.23 -11.98
C GLN A 264 -17.70 10.27 -10.87
N PRO A 265 -17.27 10.48 -9.63
CA PRO A 265 -17.72 9.63 -8.53
C PRO A 265 -19.23 9.85 -8.30
N ILE A 266 -19.89 8.81 -7.80
CA ILE A 266 -21.30 8.85 -7.39
C ILE A 266 -21.35 8.49 -5.91
N PHE A 267 -22.18 9.22 -5.16
CA PHE A 267 -22.39 8.91 -3.75
C PHE A 267 -23.18 7.61 -3.60
N ASP A 268 -22.91 6.90 -2.51
CA ASP A 268 -23.68 5.73 -2.17
C ASP A 268 -25.14 6.09 -1.82
N ASP A 269 -26.01 5.09 -1.97
CA ASP A 269 -27.36 5.12 -1.40
C ASP A 269 -27.44 3.97 -0.41
N PRO A 270 -27.60 4.24 0.90
CA PRO A 270 -27.54 3.20 1.92
C PRO A 270 -28.65 2.17 1.82
N ARG A 271 -29.67 2.39 0.98
CA ARG A 271 -30.74 1.43 0.70
C ARG A 271 -30.30 0.33 -0.27
N VAL A 272 -29.17 0.50 -0.95
CA VAL A 272 -28.64 -0.41 -1.96
C VAL A 272 -27.25 -0.88 -1.53
N GLY A 273 -26.99 -2.18 -1.66
CA GLY A 273 -25.68 -2.73 -1.42
C GLY A 273 -24.70 -2.36 -2.53
N TYR A 274 -23.73 -1.50 -2.23
CA TYR A 274 -22.61 -1.16 -3.12
C TYR A 274 -21.28 -1.60 -2.51
N PHE A 275 -20.29 -1.83 -3.37
CA PHE A 275 -18.90 -1.69 -2.95
C PHE A 275 -18.58 -0.20 -2.88
N THR A 276 -18.02 0.25 -1.76
CA THR A 276 -17.81 1.68 -1.52
C THR A 276 -16.39 1.97 -1.03
N THR A 277 -15.97 3.21 -1.24
CA THR A 277 -14.86 3.83 -0.50
C THR A 277 -15.46 4.85 0.45
N GLN A 278 -15.20 4.67 1.74
CA GLN A 278 -15.67 5.59 2.76
C GLN A 278 -14.90 6.91 2.72
N VAL A 279 -15.62 8.04 2.77
CA VAL A 279 -15.04 9.39 2.88
C VAL A 279 -15.94 10.23 3.77
N ASN A 280 -15.36 10.97 4.72
CA ASN A 280 -16.10 11.90 5.57
C ASN A 280 -15.90 13.34 5.13
N ASP A 281 -16.98 14.10 5.04
CA ASP A 281 -16.97 15.54 4.83
C ASP A 281 -16.73 16.27 6.16
N MET A 282 -15.49 16.69 6.37
CA MET A 282 -15.07 17.38 7.58
C MET A 282 -15.55 18.84 7.67
N THR A 283 -16.26 19.32 6.64
CA THR A 283 -16.88 20.65 6.60
C THR A 283 -18.39 20.62 6.83
N SER A 284 -18.98 19.43 6.92
CA SER A 284 -20.40 19.26 7.22
C SER A 284 -20.71 19.43 8.70
N THR A 285 -21.88 20.02 9.01
CA THR A 285 -22.43 20.13 10.37
C THR A 285 -23.32 18.95 10.76
N SER A 286 -23.54 18.00 9.83
CA SER A 286 -24.34 16.80 10.08
C SER A 286 -23.66 15.88 11.09
N SER A 287 -24.44 15.18 11.91
CA SER A 287 -23.97 14.07 12.74
C SER A 287 -23.55 12.84 11.92
N THR A 288 -23.94 12.81 10.64
CA THR A 288 -23.60 11.77 9.65
C THR A 288 -22.98 12.43 8.43
N PRO A 289 -21.73 12.92 8.53
CA PRO A 289 -21.07 13.67 7.45
C PRO A 289 -20.49 12.73 6.39
N TYR A 290 -21.18 11.65 6.05
CA TYR A 290 -20.70 10.64 5.12
C TYR A 290 -20.79 11.13 3.69
N ARG A 291 -19.76 10.80 2.91
CA ARG A 291 -19.58 11.17 1.51
C ARG A 291 -19.03 9.97 0.74
N ASP A 292 -19.57 8.80 1.04
CA ASP A 292 -19.04 7.54 0.56
C ASP A 292 -19.28 7.40 -0.94
N PHE A 293 -18.31 6.81 -1.64
CA PHE A 293 -18.32 6.72 -3.10
C PHE A 293 -18.50 5.29 -3.57
N VAL A 294 -19.38 5.08 -4.55
CA VAL A 294 -19.61 3.77 -5.18
C VAL A 294 -18.46 3.38 -6.10
N HIS A 295 -18.00 2.13 -6.02
CA HIS A 295 -17.10 1.52 -6.99
C HIS A 295 -17.88 1.14 -8.24
N ARG A 296 -17.51 1.70 -9.40
CA ARG A 296 -18.13 1.39 -10.69
C ARG A 296 -17.16 1.56 -11.84
N TRP A 297 -17.49 0.91 -12.95
CA TRP A 297 -16.78 1.12 -14.22
C TRP A 297 -17.05 2.53 -14.79
N ASN A 298 -16.03 3.13 -15.41
CA ASN A 298 -16.14 4.42 -16.09
C ASN A 298 -16.78 4.28 -17.49
N LEU A 299 -18.02 3.76 -17.54
CA LEU A 299 -18.72 3.60 -18.81
C LEU A 299 -19.30 4.93 -19.28
N VAL A 300 -18.92 5.33 -20.50
CA VAL A 300 -19.43 6.51 -21.20
C VAL A 300 -20.06 6.05 -22.50
N LYS A 301 -21.30 6.46 -22.80
CA LYS A 301 -21.97 6.12 -24.05
C LYS A 301 -21.25 6.76 -25.25
N LYS A 302 -21.07 6.02 -26.34
CA LYS A 302 -20.63 6.57 -27.63
C LYS A 302 -21.62 7.62 -28.15
N ASP A 303 -22.93 7.34 -28.06
CA ASP A 303 -24.00 8.30 -28.31
C ASP A 303 -24.69 8.66 -26.99
N PRO A 304 -24.41 9.84 -26.41
CA PRO A 304 -25.03 10.30 -25.17
C PRO A 304 -26.56 10.45 -25.23
N ASN A 305 -27.11 10.69 -26.43
CA ASN A 305 -28.54 10.96 -26.61
C ASN A 305 -29.36 9.69 -26.86
N ALA A 306 -28.70 8.58 -27.23
CA ALA A 306 -29.37 7.31 -27.40
C ALA A 306 -29.79 6.71 -26.06
N SER A 307 -31.00 6.13 -26.02
CA SER A 307 -31.49 5.36 -24.86
C SER A 307 -30.54 4.19 -24.54
N ILE A 308 -30.09 3.47 -25.57
CA ILE A 308 -29.08 2.41 -25.50
C ILE A 308 -27.96 2.71 -26.49
N SER A 309 -26.71 2.74 -26.01
CA SER A 309 -25.51 2.94 -26.83
C SER A 309 -24.42 1.94 -26.46
N GLU A 310 -23.52 1.64 -27.38
CA GLU A 310 -22.25 1.02 -26.97
C GLU A 310 -21.44 1.98 -26.10
N PRO A 311 -20.59 1.48 -25.19
CA PRO A 311 -19.66 2.32 -24.48
C PRO A 311 -18.49 2.74 -25.37
N VAL A 312 -17.89 3.90 -25.11
CA VAL A 312 -16.65 4.35 -25.75
C VAL A 312 -15.54 3.32 -25.51
N GLU A 313 -15.40 2.88 -24.25
CA GLU A 313 -14.50 1.81 -23.84
C GLU A 313 -15.31 0.69 -23.15
N PRO A 314 -15.44 -0.50 -23.77
CA PRO A 314 -16.10 -1.62 -23.12
C PRO A 314 -15.23 -2.21 -21.99
N ILE A 315 -15.88 -2.90 -21.06
CA ILE A 315 -15.23 -3.70 -20.02
C ILE A 315 -14.72 -4.98 -20.67
N VAL A 316 -13.45 -4.96 -21.07
CA VAL A 316 -12.79 -6.12 -21.66
C VAL A 316 -12.15 -6.96 -20.57
N TRP A 317 -12.53 -8.22 -20.52
CA TRP A 317 -11.91 -9.26 -19.72
C TRP A 317 -11.22 -10.29 -20.61
N TRP A 318 -10.05 -10.74 -20.20
CA TRP A 318 -9.25 -11.73 -20.90
C TRP A 318 -9.20 -13.03 -20.10
N MET A 319 -9.66 -14.13 -20.67
CA MET A 319 -9.48 -15.45 -20.07
C MET A 319 -8.01 -15.84 -20.21
N GLU A 320 -7.35 -16.10 -19.09
CA GLU A 320 -5.95 -16.55 -19.05
C GLU A 320 -5.81 -17.83 -19.89
N ASN A 321 -4.71 -17.97 -20.62
CA ASN A 321 -4.45 -19.14 -21.48
C ASN A 321 -4.37 -20.47 -20.71
N SER A 322 -4.21 -20.42 -19.39
CA SER A 322 -4.31 -21.55 -18.46
C SER A 322 -5.72 -22.17 -18.37
N THR A 323 -6.76 -21.44 -18.79
CA THR A 323 -8.16 -21.86 -18.70
C THR A 323 -8.41 -23.08 -19.61
N PRO A 324 -8.97 -24.20 -19.08
CA PRO A 324 -9.27 -25.39 -19.88
C PRO A 324 -10.12 -25.08 -21.12
N LYS A 325 -9.75 -25.65 -22.27
CA LYS A 325 -10.32 -25.26 -23.58
C LYS A 325 -11.83 -25.50 -23.66
N GLU A 326 -12.28 -26.58 -23.05
CA GLU A 326 -13.68 -26.98 -22.94
C GLU A 326 -14.54 -26.02 -22.11
N LEU A 327 -13.93 -25.29 -21.17
CA LEU A 327 -14.64 -24.32 -20.31
C LEU A 327 -14.71 -22.93 -20.93
N ARG A 328 -13.80 -22.58 -21.85
CA ARG A 328 -13.71 -21.23 -22.45
C ARG A 328 -15.03 -20.74 -23.07
N PRO A 329 -15.77 -21.54 -23.87
CA PRO A 329 -17.05 -21.08 -24.43
C PRO A 329 -18.10 -20.79 -23.34
N ILE A 330 -18.11 -21.59 -22.28
CA ILE A 330 -19.05 -21.46 -21.16
C ILE A 330 -18.74 -20.20 -20.37
N ILE A 331 -17.47 -19.98 -20.02
CA ILE A 331 -17.02 -18.81 -19.26
C ILE A 331 -17.27 -17.53 -20.07
N LYS A 332 -16.96 -17.53 -21.38
CA LYS A 332 -17.27 -16.42 -22.27
C LYS A 332 -18.75 -16.09 -22.28
N ALA A 333 -19.61 -17.08 -22.53
CA ALA A 333 -21.05 -16.87 -22.55
C ALA A 333 -21.58 -16.39 -21.18
N ALA A 334 -21.05 -16.92 -20.07
CA ALA A 334 -21.43 -16.51 -18.72
C ALA A 334 -21.03 -15.06 -18.41
N GLY A 335 -19.81 -14.64 -18.77
CA GLY A 335 -19.34 -13.27 -18.60
C GLY A 335 -20.15 -12.28 -19.45
N GLU A 336 -20.39 -12.61 -20.71
CA GLU A 336 -21.14 -11.73 -21.63
C GLU A 336 -22.64 -11.65 -21.29
N LYS A 337 -23.21 -12.59 -20.53
CA LYS A 337 -24.58 -12.50 -20.01
C LYS A 337 -24.83 -11.27 -19.12
N TRP A 338 -23.79 -10.70 -18.50
CA TRP A 338 -23.92 -9.44 -17.74
C TRP A 338 -24.41 -8.29 -18.62
N ASN A 339 -24.27 -8.36 -19.94
CA ASN A 339 -24.84 -7.38 -20.86
C ASN A 339 -26.36 -7.22 -20.69
N LEU A 340 -27.10 -8.25 -20.24
CA LEU A 340 -28.54 -8.13 -19.94
C LEU A 340 -28.83 -7.06 -18.88
N ALA A 341 -27.95 -6.93 -17.87
CA ALA A 341 -28.06 -5.89 -16.86
C ALA A 341 -27.58 -4.54 -17.39
N PHE A 342 -26.48 -4.52 -18.15
CA PHE A 342 -25.95 -3.28 -18.74
C PHE A 342 -26.90 -2.66 -19.78
N GLU A 343 -27.69 -3.46 -20.50
CA GLU A 343 -28.74 -2.96 -21.41
C GLU A 343 -29.79 -2.15 -20.64
N LYS A 344 -30.16 -2.58 -19.43
CA LYS A 344 -31.04 -1.80 -18.54
C LYS A 344 -30.39 -0.53 -18.03
N ALA A 345 -29.05 -0.52 -17.92
CA ALA A 345 -28.26 0.67 -17.63
C ALA A 345 -28.00 1.55 -18.87
N GLY A 346 -28.57 1.21 -20.04
CA GLY A 346 -28.45 1.97 -21.27
C GLY A 346 -27.22 1.62 -22.12
N PHE A 347 -26.55 0.51 -21.85
CA PHE A 347 -25.38 0.05 -22.60
C PHE A 347 -25.61 -1.28 -23.29
N LYS A 348 -25.31 -1.36 -24.59
CA LYS A 348 -25.17 -2.64 -25.30
C LYS A 348 -23.70 -2.99 -25.48
N ASN A 349 -23.35 -4.27 -25.48
CA ASN A 349 -21.96 -4.75 -25.61
C ASN A 349 -20.98 -4.11 -24.61
N ALA A 350 -21.44 -3.89 -23.37
CA ALA A 350 -20.64 -3.31 -22.30
C ALA A 350 -19.54 -4.24 -21.81
N VAL A 351 -19.81 -5.54 -21.72
CA VAL A 351 -18.85 -6.56 -21.28
C VAL A 351 -18.44 -7.42 -22.47
N VAL A 352 -17.12 -7.57 -22.65
CA VAL A 352 -16.54 -8.36 -23.75
C VAL A 352 -15.53 -9.34 -23.16
N ILE A 353 -15.70 -10.63 -23.46
CA ILE A 353 -14.78 -11.67 -23.00
C ILE A 353 -13.90 -12.14 -24.18
N LYS A 354 -12.59 -11.97 -24.01
CA LYS A 354 -11.56 -12.37 -24.98
C LYS A 354 -10.73 -13.53 -24.44
N GLN A 355 -10.08 -14.26 -25.34
CA GLN A 355 -9.09 -15.26 -24.99
C GLN A 355 -7.70 -14.62 -25.05
N GLN A 356 -6.91 -14.73 -23.97
CA GLN A 356 -5.49 -14.38 -24.02
C GLN A 356 -4.78 -15.27 -25.06
N PRO A 357 -4.03 -14.71 -26.01
CA PRO A 357 -3.21 -15.47 -26.94
C PRO A 357 -2.15 -16.32 -26.20
N ASP A 358 -1.79 -17.46 -26.77
CA ASP A 358 -0.76 -18.33 -26.17
C ASP A 358 0.65 -17.71 -26.24
N ASP A 359 0.86 -16.76 -27.17
CA ASP A 359 2.09 -15.99 -27.40
C ASP A 359 2.04 -14.57 -26.81
N ALA A 360 1.13 -14.31 -25.86
CA ALA A 360 1.04 -13.02 -25.21
C ALA A 360 2.29 -12.71 -24.36
N GLU A 361 2.95 -11.59 -24.66
CA GLU A 361 4.09 -11.07 -23.88
C GLU A 361 3.66 -10.36 -22.56
N TRP A 362 2.36 -10.33 -22.27
CA TRP A 362 1.78 -9.75 -21.06
C TRP A 362 1.09 -10.82 -20.23
N ASP A 363 1.03 -10.60 -18.92
CA ASP A 363 0.38 -11.47 -17.95
C ASP A 363 -0.69 -10.72 -17.14
N ALA A 364 -1.34 -11.43 -16.22
CA ALA A 364 -2.35 -10.86 -15.32
C ALA A 364 -1.82 -9.74 -14.39
N GLY A 365 -0.50 -9.52 -14.33
CA GLY A 365 0.10 -8.41 -13.60
C GLY A 365 0.15 -7.10 -14.38
N ASP A 366 -0.20 -7.10 -15.69
CA ASP A 366 -0.30 -5.88 -16.49
C ASP A 366 -1.68 -5.23 -16.34
N ILE A 367 -1.74 -4.06 -15.70
CA ILE A 367 -3.01 -3.40 -15.35
C ILE A 367 -3.85 -2.97 -16.57
N ARG A 368 -3.26 -3.00 -17.76
CA ARG A 368 -3.95 -2.71 -19.02
C ARG A 368 -4.94 -3.81 -19.41
N TYR A 369 -4.88 -4.98 -18.77
CA TYR A 369 -5.72 -6.13 -19.05
C TYR A 369 -6.41 -6.63 -17.79
N ASN A 370 -7.75 -6.65 -17.78
CA ASN A 370 -8.50 -7.36 -16.74
C ASN A 370 -8.47 -8.86 -17.08
N VAL A 371 -7.92 -9.71 -16.21
CA VAL A 371 -7.69 -11.13 -16.53
C VAL A 371 -8.51 -12.05 -15.62
N LEU A 372 -9.31 -12.92 -16.23
CA LEU A 372 -10.00 -14.02 -15.57
C LEU A 372 -9.06 -15.22 -15.48
N ARG A 373 -8.87 -15.75 -14.26
CA ARG A 373 -7.87 -16.81 -14.00
C ARG A 373 -8.54 -18.06 -13.47
N TRP A 374 -8.13 -19.22 -13.99
CA TRP A 374 -8.55 -20.52 -13.50
C TRP A 374 -7.42 -21.13 -12.65
N THR A 375 -7.63 -21.27 -11.34
CA THR A 375 -6.58 -21.68 -10.40
C THR A 375 -6.81 -23.08 -9.86
N SER A 376 -5.71 -23.83 -9.69
CA SER A 376 -5.71 -25.09 -8.92
C SER A 376 -5.33 -24.78 -7.47
N SER A 377 -6.11 -25.29 -6.51
CA SER A 377 -5.84 -25.15 -5.08
C SER A 377 -6.13 -26.47 -4.35
N PRO A 378 -5.24 -26.94 -3.45
CA PRO A 378 -5.49 -28.16 -2.67
C PRO A 378 -6.63 -27.97 -1.66
N GLN A 379 -6.86 -26.74 -1.21
CA GLN A 379 -7.96 -26.37 -0.34
C GLN A 379 -8.49 -25.01 -0.79
N PRO A 380 -9.42 -24.95 -1.75
CA PRO A 380 -9.94 -23.69 -2.25
C PRO A 380 -10.79 -23.01 -1.16
N PRO A 381 -10.45 -21.79 -0.71
CA PRO A 381 -11.32 -21.07 0.23
C PRO A 381 -12.60 -20.56 -0.46
N PHE A 382 -12.60 -20.48 -1.79
CA PHE A 382 -13.72 -20.04 -2.64
C PHE A 382 -13.69 -20.78 -3.98
N GLY A 383 -14.82 -20.83 -4.69
CA GLY A 383 -14.91 -21.48 -6.01
C GLY A 383 -14.30 -20.69 -7.18
N GLY A 384 -13.91 -19.42 -6.98
CA GLY A 384 -13.27 -18.58 -8.00
C GLY A 384 -12.92 -17.18 -7.50
N TYR A 385 -11.91 -16.55 -8.13
CA TYR A 385 -11.46 -15.17 -7.91
C TYR A 385 -11.30 -14.47 -9.26
N GLY A 386 -11.79 -13.23 -9.37
CA GLY A 386 -11.67 -12.38 -10.55
C GLY A 386 -11.51 -10.93 -10.15
#